data_AF-A0A956ZGZ5-F1
#
_entry.id   AF-A0A956ZGZ5-F1
#
_cell.length_a   1.000
_cell.length_b   1.000
_cell.length_c   1.000
_cell.angle_alpha   90.00
_cell.angle_beta   90.00
_cell.angle_gamma   90.00
#
_symmetry.space_group_name_H-M   'P 1'
#
loop_
_entity.id
_entity.type
_entity.pdbx_description
1 polymer ?
#
loop_
_entity_poly.entity_id
_entity_poly.type
_entity_poly.pdbx_seq_one_letter_code
_entity_poly.pdbx_strand_id
1 'polypeptide(L)'
;GPSGSGKTTILRVLMTLERPDAGGVWVDGDYLFRVEKRGRLQRASERHVARVRTKIGMVFQHFNLFPHMTALRNVTEAPIHVLKMPKGDAEQRA
;
A
#
# COMPACT_ATOMS: atom_id res chain seq x y z
N GLY A 1 9.65 13.69 16.06
CA GLY A 1 10.60 12.85 16.81
C GLY A 1 12.02 12.99 16.24
N PRO A 2 13.06 12.74 17.03
CA PRO A 2 14.46 12.89 16.60
C PRO A 2 14.86 11.94 15.47
N SER A 3 16.00 12.19 14.83
CA SER A 3 16.61 11.22 13.90
C SER A 3 16.88 9.89 14.63
N GLY A 4 16.74 8.77 13.93
CA GLY A 4 16.95 7.43 14.51
C GLY A 4 15.76 6.83 15.29
N SER A 5 14.67 7.58 15.52
CA SER A 5 13.48 7.08 16.24
C SER A 5 12.60 6.08 15.45
N GLY A 6 13.05 5.56 14.31
CA GLY A 6 12.33 4.51 13.57
C GLY A 6 11.17 4.97 12.68
N LYS A 7 10.98 6.29 12.46
CA LYS A 7 9.93 6.81 11.56
C LYS A 7 10.00 6.21 10.16
N THR A 8 11.19 6.17 9.58
CA THR A 8 11.40 5.60 8.25
C THR A 8 11.13 4.10 8.24
N THR A 9 11.51 3.38 9.30
CA THR A 9 11.21 1.95 9.45
C THR A 9 9.70 1.70 9.45
N ILE A 10 8.92 2.48 10.19
CA ILE A 10 7.45 2.37 10.19
C ILE A 10 6.88 2.59 8.79
N LEU A 11 7.33 3.64 8.09
CA LEU A 11 6.88 3.90 6.71
C LEU A 11 7.25 2.76 5.76
N ARG A 12 8.43 2.17 5.91
CA ARG A 12 8.89 1.02 5.11
C ARG A 12 8.08 -0.23 5.39
N VAL A 13 7.66 -0.44 6.64
CA VAL A 13 6.73 -1.53 7.01
C VAL A 13 5.36 -1.32 6.36
N LEU A 14 4.79 -0.12 6.41
CA LEU A 14 3.50 0.18 5.75
C LEU A 14 3.57 0.05 4.23
N MET A 15 4.70 0.46 3.63
CA MET A 15 4.98 0.25 2.20
C MET A 15 5.36 -1.20 1.87
N THR A 16 5.35 -2.11 2.84
CA THR A 16 5.69 -3.54 2.70
C THR A 16 7.12 -3.82 2.21
N LEU A 17 8.01 -2.84 2.34
CA LEU A 17 9.45 -2.94 2.05
C LEU A 17 10.22 -3.61 3.17
N GLU A 18 9.69 -3.55 4.40
CA GLU A 18 10.20 -4.24 5.57
C GLU A 18 9.08 -5.01 6.27
N ARG A 19 9.45 -6.05 7.02
CA ARG A 19 8.52 -6.82 7.84
C ARG A 19 8.87 -6.60 9.32
N PRO A 20 7.87 -6.46 10.20
CA PRO A 20 8.13 -6.38 11.62
C PRO A 20 8.63 -7.73 12.14
N ASP A 21 9.63 -7.71 13.01
CA ASP A 21 10.18 -8.92 13.64
C ASP A 21 9.15 -9.59 14.57
N ALA A 22 8.36 -8.78 15.27
CA ALA A 22 7.32 -9.21 16.20
C ALA A 22 6.04 -8.38 16.06
N GLY A 23 4.93 -8.91 16.56
CA GLY A 23 3.61 -8.26 16.48
C GLY A 23 2.94 -8.39 15.11
N GLY A 24 2.10 -7.41 14.79
CA GLY A 24 1.30 -7.37 13.57
C GLY A 24 0.94 -5.94 13.18
N VAL A 25 0.52 -5.78 11.92
CA VAL A 25 -0.02 -4.54 11.38
C VAL A 25 -1.42 -4.85 10.88
N TRP A 26 -2.40 -4.05 11.30
CA TRP A 26 -3.79 -4.14 10.87
C TRP A 26 -4.16 -2.88 10.09
N VAL A 27 -4.87 -3.07 9.00
CA VAL A 27 -5.34 -1.99 8.12
C VAL A 27 -6.80 -2.26 7.81
N ASP A 28 -7.70 -1.40 8.29
CA ASP A 28 -9.15 -1.54 8.14
C ASP A 28 -9.66 -2.97 8.43
N GLY A 29 -9.27 -3.51 9.58
CA GLY A 29 -9.67 -4.86 10.04
C GLY A 29 -8.90 -6.03 9.41
N ASP A 30 -8.10 -5.83 8.36
CA ASP A 30 -7.27 -6.86 7.75
C ASP A 30 -5.84 -6.85 8.33
N TYR A 31 -5.28 -8.01 8.67
CA TYR A 31 -3.84 -8.13 8.91
C TYR A 31 -3.07 -7.88 7.61
N LEU A 32 -2.01 -7.06 7.63
CA LEU A 32 -1.20 -6.77 6.45
C LEU A 32 -0.31 -7.96 6.06
N PHE A 33 0.40 -8.55 7.02
CA PHE A 33 1.40 -9.61 6.77
C PHE A 33 0.97 -11.02 7.20
N ARG A 34 -0.24 -11.15 7.76
CA ARG A 34 -0.76 -12.41 8.28
C ARG A 34 -2.18 -12.66 7.79
N VAL A 35 -2.60 -13.91 7.83
CA VAL A 35 -3.98 -14.33 7.62
C VAL A 35 -4.34 -15.36 8.67
N GLU A 36 -5.58 -15.33 9.16
CA GLU A 36 -6.07 -16.37 10.04
C GLU A 36 -6.53 -17.57 9.19
N LYS A 37 -6.00 -18.75 9.49
CA LYS A 37 -6.38 -19.98 8.82
C LYS A 37 -6.42 -21.10 9.85
N ARG A 38 -7.61 -21.69 10.04
CA ARG A 38 -7.91 -22.73 11.04
C ARG A 38 -7.57 -22.27 12.48
N GLY A 39 -8.00 -21.07 12.85
CA GLY A 39 -7.79 -20.52 14.20
C GLY A 39 -6.34 -20.15 14.54
N ARG A 40 -5.45 -20.07 13.53
CA ARG A 40 -4.04 -19.71 13.71
C ARG A 40 -3.63 -18.63 12.72
N LEU A 41 -2.86 -17.67 13.19
CA LEU A 41 -2.24 -16.65 12.34
C LEU A 41 -1.06 -17.24 11.58
N GLN A 42 -1.15 -17.23 10.26
CA GLN A 42 -0.11 -17.70 9.35
C GLN A 42 0.38 -16.54 8.49
N ARG A 43 1.54 -16.71 7.85
CA ARG A 43 2.07 -15.69 6.92
C ARG A 43 1.11 -15.50 5.75
N ALA A 44 0.84 -14.24 5.41
CA ALA A 44 0.03 -13.88 4.26
C ALA A 44 0.77 -14.19 2.94
N SER A 45 0.01 -14.50 1.89
CA SER A 45 0.53 -14.54 0.53
C SER A 45 0.80 -13.13 0.00
N GLU A 46 1.67 -13.01 -1.00
CA GLU A 46 1.94 -11.71 -1.64
C GLU A 46 0.68 -11.08 -2.24
N ARG A 47 -0.23 -11.90 -2.77
CA ARG A 47 -1.54 -11.43 -3.27
C ARG A 47 -2.38 -10.79 -2.18
N HIS A 48 -2.40 -11.37 -0.97
CA HIS A 48 -3.09 -10.77 0.17
C HIS A 48 -2.43 -9.47 0.59
N VAL A 49 -1.11 -9.45 0.73
CA VAL A 49 -0.35 -8.25 1.09
C VAL A 49 -0.62 -7.12 0.08
N ALA A 50 -0.58 -7.42 -1.22
CA ALA A 50 -0.86 -6.45 -2.28
C ALA A 50 -2.29 -5.91 -2.20
N ARG A 51 -3.29 -6.78 -1.94
CA ARG A 51 -4.69 -6.38 -1.76
C ARG A 51 -4.87 -5.45 -0.56
N VAL A 52 -4.28 -5.77 0.59
CA VAL A 52 -4.43 -4.93 1.79
C VAL A 52 -3.68 -3.61 1.61
N ARG A 53 -2.52 -3.62 0.94
CA ARG A 53 -1.72 -2.41 0.66
C ARG A 53 -2.47 -1.39 -0.20
N THR A 54 -3.45 -1.78 -1.02
CA THR A 54 -4.25 -0.81 -1.78
C THR A 54 -5.09 0.12 -0.89
N LYS A 55 -5.31 -0.24 0.39
CA LYS A 55 -5.98 0.59 1.39
C LYS A 55 -5.07 1.68 1.99
N ILE A 56 -3.76 1.63 1.73
CA ILE A 56 -2.78 2.56 2.28
C ILE A 56 -2.40 3.59 1.20
N GLY A 57 -2.73 4.86 1.46
CA GLY A 57 -2.20 5.99 0.70
C GLY A 57 -0.87 6.47 1.29
N MET A 58 0.12 6.76 0.42
CA MET A 58 1.42 7.28 0.83
C MET A 58 1.74 8.55 0.04
N VAL A 59 2.10 9.62 0.73
CA VAL A 59 2.55 10.89 0.14
C VAL A 59 4.00 11.10 0.49
N PHE A 60 4.82 11.45 -0.51
CA PHE A 60 6.25 11.66 -0.36
C PHE A 60 6.56 13.15 -0.28
N GLN A 61 7.60 13.48 0.48
CA GLN A 61 8.05 14.87 0.67
C GLN A 61 8.61 15.46 -0.63
N HIS A 62 9.31 14.66 -1.42
CA HIS A 62 9.63 14.94 -2.82
C HIS A 62 8.62 14.22 -3.71
N PHE A 63 8.09 14.92 -4.71
CA PHE A 63 7.04 14.38 -5.58
C PHE A 63 7.54 13.13 -6.33
N ASN A 64 6.91 11.99 -6.05
CA ASN A 64 7.21 10.71 -6.70
C ASN A 64 6.25 10.47 -7.88
N LEU A 65 6.11 11.47 -8.75
CA LEU A 65 5.28 11.40 -9.95
C LEU A 65 6.05 10.70 -11.08
N PHE A 66 5.33 10.06 -11.99
CA PHE A 66 5.90 9.52 -13.23
C PHE A 66 6.14 10.69 -14.21
N PRO A 67 7.40 11.08 -14.47
CA PRO A 67 7.70 12.32 -15.21
C PRO A 67 7.34 12.23 -16.70
N HIS A 68 7.18 11.02 -17.22
CA HIS A 68 6.79 10.75 -18.60
C HIS A 68 5.26 10.64 -18.79
N MET A 69 4.48 10.99 -17.76
CA MET A 69 3.02 10.92 -17.75
C MET A 69 2.42 12.30 -17.49
N THR A 70 1.24 12.55 -18.05
CA THR A 70 0.45 13.75 -17.73
C THR A 70 -0.10 13.68 -16.30
N ALA A 71 -0.62 14.81 -15.79
CA ALA A 71 -1.28 14.85 -14.48
C ALA A 71 -2.44 13.86 -14.39
N LEU A 72 -3.33 13.86 -15.39
CA LEU A 72 -4.46 12.92 -15.48
C LEU A 72 -3.96 11.47 -15.43
N ARG A 73 -2.94 11.14 -16.23
CA ARG A 73 -2.40 9.78 -16.27
C ARG A 73 -1.78 9.37 -14.94
N ASN A 74 -1.03 10.26 -14.26
CA ASN A 74 -0.47 10.00 -12.94
C ASN A 74 -1.54 9.59 -11.91
N VAL A 75 -2.72 10.25 -11.93
CA VAL A 75 -3.79 9.95 -10.98
C VAL A 75 -4.65 8.74 -11.39
N THR A 76 -4.78 8.44 -12.69
CA THR A 76 -5.59 7.30 -13.18
C THR A 76 -4.84 5.97 -13.28
N GLU A 77 -3.50 5.98 -13.32
CA GLU A 77 -2.68 4.76 -13.57
C GLU A 77 -2.96 3.65 -12.53
N ALA A 78 -3.00 3.98 -11.24
CA ALA A 78 -3.27 3.02 -10.18
C ALA A 78 -4.73 2.51 -10.18
N PRO A 79 -5.77 3.37 -10.26
CA PRO A 79 -7.15 2.91 -10.45
C PRO A 79 -7.35 1.92 -11.59
N ILE A 80 -6.74 2.17 -12.76
CA ILE A 80 -6.89 1.32 -13.94
C ILE A 80 -6.13 0.00 -13.76
N HIS A 81 -4.83 0.06 -13.43
CA HIS A 81 -3.98 -1.13 -13.48
C HIS A 81 -4.04 -1.99 -12.21
N VAL A 82 -4.23 -1.37 -11.05
CA VAL A 82 -4.24 -2.06 -9.74
C VAL A 82 -5.66 -2.39 -9.32
N LEU A 83 -6.58 -1.43 -9.39
CA LEU A 83 -7.98 -1.62 -9.00
C LEU A 83 -8.86 -2.15 -10.13
N LYS A 84 -8.32 -2.29 -11.35
CA LYS A 84 -9.03 -2.79 -12.54
C LYS A 84 -10.28 -1.98 -12.89
N MET A 85 -10.26 -0.68 -12.58
CA MET A 85 -11.33 0.26 -12.96
C MET A 85 -11.32 0.48 -14.48
N PRO A 86 -12.48 0.49 -15.15
CA PRO A 86 -12.57 0.90 -16.55
C PRO A 86 -11.98 2.29 -16.75
N LYS A 87 -11.30 2.51 -17.89
CA LYS A 87 -10.58 3.76 -18.16
C LYS A 87 -11.50 5.00 -18.05
N GLY A 88 -12.70 4.94 -18.63
CA GLY A 88 -13.66 6.06 -18.59
C GLY A 88 -14.06 6.44 -17.17
N ASP A 89 -14.37 5.45 -16.32
CA ASP A 89 -14.74 5.67 -14.92
C ASP A 89 -13.57 6.27 -14.12
N ALA A 90 -12.34 5.82 -14.39
CA ALA A 90 -11.14 6.35 -13.76
C ALA A 90 -10.88 7.81 -14.15
N GLU A 91 -11.03 8.15 -15.42
CA GLU A 91 -10.88 9.52 -15.92
C GLU A 91 -11.98 10.45 -15.40
N GLN A 92 -13.21 9.97 -15.22
CA GLN A 92 -14.31 10.77 -14.66
C GLN A 92 -14.17 11.02 -13.15
N ARG A 93 -13.54 10.09 -12.42
CA ARG A 93 -13.28 10.21 -10.98
C ARG A 93 -12.12 11.15 -10.66
N ALA A 94 -11.16 11.28 -11.57
CA ALA A 94 -9.90 12.03 -11.41
C ALA A 94 -10.13 13.55 -11.40
#